data_AF-A0A7Z0NT13-F1
#
_entry.id   AF-A0A7Z0NT13-F1
#
_cell.length_a   1.000
_cell.length_b   1.000
_cell.length_c   1.000
_cell.angle_alpha   90.00
_cell.angle_beta   90.00
_cell.angle_gamma   90.00
#
_symmetry.space_group_name_H-M   'P 1'
#
loop_
_entity.id
_entity.type
_entity.pdbx_description
1 polymer ?
#
loop_
_entity_poly.entity_id
_entity_poly.type
_entity_poly.pdbx_seq_one_letter_code
_entity_poly.pdbx_strand_id
1 'polypeptide(L)'
;MSTFDEANAALESRDWSTAQIDTARPRGVSIVHSTRMSHHLTERLFAEAQRRDVTPSELIREYVEAGLSTAESGKEETVTIRVADLHRAIDTAVKRAA
;
A
#
# COMPACT_ATOMS: atom_id res chain seq x y z
N MET A 1 -5.90 31.66 -1.92
CA MET A 1 -6.37 31.05 -0.66
C MET A 1 -6.88 29.66 -1.02
N SER A 2 -6.39 28.61 -0.37
CA SER A 2 -6.79 27.23 -0.68
C SER A 2 -8.12 26.90 0.01
N THR A 3 -8.80 25.85 -0.46
CA THR A 3 -10.00 25.30 0.20
C THR A 3 -9.74 24.88 1.65
N PHE A 4 -8.50 24.52 1.99
CA PHE A 4 -8.09 24.20 3.36
C PHE A 4 -8.00 25.44 4.24
N ASP A 5 -7.54 26.57 3.69
CA ASP A 5 -7.45 27.84 4.43
C ASP A 5 -8.85 28.40 4.75
N GLU A 6 -9.79 28.28 3.81
CA GLU A 6 -11.20 28.67 4.01
C GLU A 6 -11.90 27.79 5.06
N ALA A 7 -11.66 26.48 5.02
CA ALA A 7 -12.19 25.55 6.01
C ALA A 7 -11.66 25.86 7.41
N ASN A 8 -10.38 26.21 7.55
CA ASN A 8 -9.78 26.52 8.85
C ASN A 8 -10.32 27.84 9.43
N ALA A 9 -10.45 28.89 8.62
CA ALA A 9 -11.03 30.16 9.06
C ALA A 9 -12.51 30.03 9.51
N ALA A 10 -13.27 29.14 8.88
CA ALA A 10 -14.65 28.85 9.27
C ALA A 10 -14.76 28.10 10.61
N LEU A 11 -13.72 27.37 11.02
CA LEU A 11 -13.69 26.66 12.31
C LEU A 11 -13.31 27.58 13.47
N GLU A 12 -12.39 28.52 13.24
CA GLU A 12 -11.89 29.46 14.26
C GLU A 12 -12.94 30.49 14.71
N SER A 13 -13.91 30.82 13.86
CA SER A 13 -14.95 31.82 14.13
C SER A 13 -16.18 31.27 14.89
N ARG A 14 -16.19 29.99 15.26
CA ARG A 14 -17.35 29.31 15.84
C ARG A 14 -17.21 29.15 17.35
N ASP A 15 -18.31 29.31 18.10
CA ASP A 15 -18.34 29.03 19.54
C ASP A 15 -18.45 27.51 19.76
N TRP A 16 -17.44 26.95 20.44
CA TRP A 16 -17.31 25.53 20.73
C TRP A 16 -17.58 25.19 22.21
N SER A 17 -18.06 26.14 23.01
CA SER A 17 -18.24 25.98 24.46
C SER A 17 -19.14 24.82 24.88
N THR A 18 -20.05 24.38 24.01
CA THR A 18 -20.94 23.22 24.22
C THR A 18 -20.58 22.00 23.37
N ALA A 19 -19.43 22.01 22.68
CA ALA A 19 -19.03 20.94 21.80
C ALA A 19 -18.62 19.70 22.61
N GLN A 20 -19.12 18.54 22.19
CA GLN A 20 -18.64 17.27 22.72
C GLN A 20 -17.44 16.82 21.88
N ILE A 21 -16.30 16.60 22.53
CA ILE A 21 -15.13 15.99 21.90
C ILE A 21 -15.45 14.51 21.69
N ASP A 22 -15.60 14.11 20.43
CA ASP A 22 -15.68 12.69 20.09
C ASP A 22 -14.29 12.07 20.28
N THR A 23 -14.09 11.42 21.44
CA THR A 23 -12.87 10.66 21.75
C THR A 23 -12.97 9.21 21.28
N ALA A 24 -14.03 8.82 20.56
CA ALA A 24 -14.06 7.51 19.93
C ALA A 24 -12.85 7.40 19.00
N ARG A 25 -12.23 6.21 18.99
CA ARG A 25 -11.14 5.92 18.06
C ARG A 25 -11.61 6.35 16.66
N PRO A 26 -10.89 7.24 15.95
CA PRO A 26 -11.26 7.61 14.60
C PRO A 26 -11.50 6.32 13.82
N ARG A 27 -12.71 6.14 13.28
CA ARG A 27 -12.98 5.00 12.41
C ARG A 27 -11.93 5.08 11.32
N GLY A 28 -11.21 3.98 11.08
CA GLY A 28 -10.22 3.93 10.01
C GLY A 28 -10.88 4.45 8.74
N VAL A 29 -10.28 5.49 8.15
CA VAL A 29 -10.83 6.09 6.93
C VAL A 29 -10.68 5.05 5.82
N SER A 30 -11.81 4.64 5.24
CA SER A 30 -11.82 3.79 4.05
C SER A 30 -11.92 4.70 2.82
N ILE A 31 -10.94 4.63 1.94
CA ILE A 31 -10.93 5.36 0.67
C ILE A 31 -11.40 4.39 -0.42
N VAL A 32 -12.47 4.76 -1.13
CA VAL A 32 -13.00 3.97 -2.24
C VAL A 32 -12.47 4.52 -3.55
N HIS A 33 -11.77 3.67 -4.30
CA HIS A 33 -11.39 3.95 -5.69
C HIS A 33 -12.27 3.14 -6.64
N SER A 34 -12.84 3.80 -7.65
CA SER A 34 -13.64 3.16 -8.68
C SER A 34 -12.93 3.20 -10.03
N THR A 35 -12.85 2.06 -10.70
CA THR A 35 -12.26 1.94 -12.05
C THR A 35 -13.15 1.09 -12.94
N ARG A 36 -13.10 1.33 -14.25
CA ARG A 36 -13.76 0.48 -15.24
C ARG A 36 -12.79 -0.62 -15.68
N MET A 37 -13.25 -1.87 -15.65
CA MET A 37 -12.50 -3.03 -16.12
C MET A 37 -13.15 -3.63 -17.37
N SER A 38 -12.36 -4.28 -18.21
CA SER A 38 -12.91 -5.08 -19.30
C SER A 38 -13.64 -6.30 -18.74
N HIS A 39 -14.61 -6.83 -19.49
CA HIS A 39 -15.34 -8.05 -19.10
C HIS A 39 -14.38 -9.21 -18.80
N HIS A 40 -13.43 -9.46 -19.70
CA HIS A 40 -12.45 -10.52 -19.57
C HIS A 40 -11.58 -10.40 -18.31
N LEU A 41 -11.18 -9.18 -17.94
CA LEU A 41 -10.40 -8.96 -16.72
C LEU A 41 -11.24 -9.25 -15.47
N THR A 42 -12.51 -8.83 -15.47
CA THR A 42 -13.45 -9.12 -14.38
C THR A 42 -13.65 -10.62 -14.22
N GLU A 43 -13.88 -11.37 -15.30
CA GLU A 43 -14.03 -12.84 -15.22
C GLU A 43 -12.81 -13.52 -14.60
N ARG A 44 -11.60 -13.12 -15.04
CA ARG A 44 -10.35 -13.65 -14.50
C ARG A 44 -10.18 -13.33 -13.01
N LEU A 45 -10.51 -12.11 -12.59
CA LEU A 45 -10.45 -11.70 -11.19
C LEU A 45 -11.38 -12.56 -10.33
N PHE A 46 -12.62 -12.76 -10.75
CA PHE A 46 -13.61 -13.53 -10.00
C PHE A 46 -13.26 -15.01 -9.93
N ALA A 47 -12.82 -15.61 -11.04
CA ALA A 47 -12.39 -16.99 -11.07
C ALA A 47 -11.21 -17.25 -10.12
N GLU A 48 -10.26 -16.31 -10.07
CA GLU A 48 -9.09 -16.41 -9.19
C GLU A 48 -9.45 -16.20 -7.71
N ALA A 49 -10.32 -15.22 -7.42
CA ALA A 49 -10.82 -14.99 -6.07
C ALA A 49 -11.55 -16.25 -5.54
N GLN A 50 -12.40 -16.85 -6.37
CA GLN A 50 -13.07 -18.12 -6.06
C GLN A 50 -12.07 -19.26 -5.84
N ARG A 51 -11.06 -19.40 -6.71
CA ARG A 51 -10.03 -20.44 -6.59
C ARG A 51 -9.24 -20.33 -5.28
N ARG A 52 -9.06 -19.11 -4.77
CA ARG A 52 -8.34 -18.82 -3.53
C ARG A 52 -9.23 -18.72 -2.28
N ASP A 53 -10.54 -18.85 -2.43
CA ASP A 53 -11.54 -18.65 -1.37
C ASP A 53 -11.41 -17.28 -0.67
N VAL A 54 -11.20 -16.22 -1.46
CA VAL A 54 -11.12 -14.83 -1.00
C VAL A 54 -12.10 -13.94 -1.77
N THR A 55 -12.35 -12.74 -1.26
CA THR A 55 -13.18 -11.76 -1.96
C THR A 55 -12.40 -11.10 -3.12
N PRO A 56 -13.08 -10.69 -4.21
CA PRO A 56 -12.44 -9.91 -5.28
C PRO A 56 -11.74 -8.64 -4.78
N SER A 57 -12.27 -8.00 -3.74
CA SER A 57 -11.66 -6.79 -3.14
C SER A 57 -10.35 -7.09 -2.40
N GLU A 58 -10.22 -8.25 -1.76
CA GLU A 58 -8.95 -8.69 -1.16
C GLU A 58 -7.91 -8.95 -2.24
N LEU A 59 -8.31 -9.64 -3.32
CA LEU A 59 -7.43 -9.94 -4.44
C LEU A 59 -6.98 -8.67 -5.19
N ILE A 60 -7.87 -7.69 -5.38
CA ILE A 60 -7.50 -6.38 -5.94
C ILE A 60 -6.44 -5.70 -5.07
N ARG A 61 -6.63 -5.68 -3.74
CA ARG A 61 -5.66 -5.07 -2.81
C ARG A 61 -4.29 -5.74 -2.93
N GLU A 62 -4.24 -7.06 -2.93
CA GLU A 62 -3.01 -7.85 -3.10
C GLU A 62 -2.30 -7.50 -4.42
N TYR A 63 -3.03 -7.47 -5.54
CA TYR A 63 -2.45 -7.18 -6.85
C TYR A 63 -1.97 -5.74 -6.99
N VAL A 64 -2.67 -4.77 -6.40
CA VAL A 64 -2.21 -3.38 -6.37
C VAL A 64 -0.93 -3.25 -5.55
N GLU A 65 -0.88 -3.85 -4.36
CA GLU A 65 0.30 -3.80 -3.49
C GLU A 65 1.52 -4.48 -4.14
N ALA A 66 1.33 -5.66 -4.73
CA ALA A 66 2.38 -6.36 -5.45
C ALA A 66 2.87 -5.56 -6.68
N GLY A 67 1.94 -4.96 -7.43
CA GLY A 67 2.27 -4.13 -8.59
C GLY A 67 3.07 -2.88 -8.23
N LEU A 68 2.69 -2.19 -7.16
CA LEU A 68 3.41 -1.02 -6.64
C LEU A 68 4.77 -1.42 -6.08
N SER A 69 4.84 -2.48 -5.27
CA SER A 69 6.09 -2.98 -4.71
C SER A 69 7.08 -3.36 -5.81
N THR A 70 6.60 -4.01 -6.88
CA THR A 70 7.43 -4.36 -8.05
C THR A 70 7.91 -3.12 -8.81
N ALA A 71 7.07 -2.09 -8.94
CA ALA A 71 7.45 -0.84 -9.59
C ALA A 71 8.48 -0.04 -8.75
N GLU A 72 8.37 -0.09 -7.43
CA GLU A 72 9.32 0.52 -6.49
C GLU A 72 10.65 -0.24 -6.46
N SER A 73 10.60 -1.57 -6.43
CA SER A 73 11.80 -2.44 -6.49
C SER A 73 12.44 -2.44 -7.88
N GLY A 74 11.65 -2.17 -8.93
CA GLY A 74 12.11 -1.97 -10.31
C GLY A 74 12.99 -0.73 -10.51
N LYS A 75 13.20 0.07 -9.45
CA LYS A 75 14.45 0.81 -9.27
C LYS A 75 15.55 -0.17 -8.81
N GLU A 76 15.72 -1.27 -9.56
CA GLU A 76 16.79 -2.22 -9.36
C GLU A 76 18.10 -1.47 -9.63
N GLU A 77 18.82 -1.12 -8.56
CA GLU A 77 20.22 -0.78 -8.70
C GLU A 77 20.93 -2.06 -9.14
N THR A 78 21.37 -2.10 -10.41
CA THR A 78 22.22 -3.19 -10.89
C THR A 78 23.54 -3.15 -10.13
N VAL A 79 23.64 -3.92 -9.05
CA VAL A 79 24.89 -4.06 -8.29
C VAL A 79 25.78 -5.06 -8.99
N THR A 80 26.82 -4.56 -9.66
CA THR A 80 27.86 -5.42 -10.24
C THR A 80 28.80 -5.90 -9.13
N ILE A 81 28.75 -7.19 -8.81
CA ILE A 81 29.65 -7.81 -7.83
C ILE A 81 30.67 -8.69 -8.57
N ARG A 82 31.94 -8.63 -8.18
CA ARG A 82 32.95 -9.58 -8.69
C ARG A 82 32.70 -10.95 -8.06
N VAL A 83 32.77 -12.01 -8.86
CA VAL A 83 32.56 -13.40 -8.40
C VAL A 83 33.44 -13.76 -7.19
N ALA A 84 34.68 -13.26 -7.15
CA ALA A 84 35.58 -13.48 -6.03
C ALA A 84 35.08 -12.89 -4.69
N ASP A 85 34.42 -11.73 -4.75
CA ASP A 85 33.88 -11.06 -3.57
C ASP A 85 32.60 -11.77 -3.08
N LEU A 86 31.80 -12.32 -4.00
CA LEU A 86 30.66 -13.16 -3.67
C LEU A 86 31.08 -14.45 -2.94
N HIS A 87 32.08 -15.16 -3.48
CA HIS A 87 32.62 -16.37 -2.82
C HIS A 87 33.16 -16.05 -1.42
N ARG A 88 33.91 -14.95 -1.27
CA ARG A 88 34.42 -14.52 0.03
C ARG A 88 33.30 -14.21 1.02
N ALA A 89 32.22 -13.56 0.58
CA ALA A 89 31.08 -13.25 1.41
C ALA A 89 30.37 -14.52 1.90
N ILE A 90 30.17 -15.49 1.01
CA ILE A 90 29.59 -16.81 1.34
C ILE A 90 30.45 -17.54 2.35
N ASP A 91 31.76 -17.66 2.09
CA ASP A 91 32.70 -18.34 3.00
C ASP A 91 32.73 -17.69 4.38
N THR A 92 32.65 -16.36 4.43
CA THR A 92 32.62 -15.60 5.69
C THR A 92 31.31 -15.80 6.45
N ALA A 93 30.18 -15.84 5.74
CA ALA A 93 28.87 -16.09 6.35
C ALA A 93 28.79 -17.50 6.94
N VAL A 94 29.27 -18.51 6.22
CA VAL A 94 29.31 -19.91 6.68
C VAL A 94 30.23 -20.06 7.89
N LYS A 95 31.41 -19.44 7.89
CA LYS A 95 32.34 -19.48 9.02
C LYS A 95 31.85 -18.76 10.27
N ARG A 96 30.96 -17.77 10.14
CA ARG A 96 30.35 -17.05 11.27
C ARG A 96 29.14 -17.79 11.86
N ALA A 97 28.55 -18.70 11.11
CA ALA A 97 27.41 -19.50 11.53
C ALA A 97 27.81 -20.81 12.24
N ALA A 98 29.10 -21.15 12.24
CA ALA A 98 29.71 -22.28 12.94
C ALA A 98 30.41 -21.81 14.23
#